data_AF-A0A8K0I5Y6-F1
#
_entry.id   AF-A0A8K0I5Y6-F1
#
_cell.length_a   1.000
_cell.length_b   1.000
_cell.length_c   1.000
_cell.angle_alpha   90.00
_cell.angle_beta   90.00
_cell.angle_gamma   90.00
#
_symmetry.space_group_name_H-M   'P 1'
#
loop_
_entity.id
_entity.type
_entity.pdbx_description
1 polymer ?
#
loop_
_entity_poly.entity_id
_entity_poly.type
_entity_poly.pdbx_seq_one_letter_code
_entity_poly.pdbx_strand_id
1 'polypeptide(L)'
;MNDGTFRGGAQAFRLDTLLKLSDVKGTDGKTTLLHFVVQEIIRSEGVRAACLARDNGSTSSLMTSGLNSDEGSARESGDYYCSLGLKVISGLSNELGNVKKAAGLDADALTNVVVDFAHRLLKTKEFLNKDMRILDEDSGFYRSLTSFVEHAEADITFLREEEKRIKSLVKSTTNYFHGNAGRDEGLRLFVIVRDFLGMLDKVCKEVRESAPKASKTPNVRDNSPMAHVPDPRQLLFPAIRDRRVEYSSSDDEEY
;
A
#
# COMPACT_ATOMS: atom_id res chain seq x y z
N MET A 1 10.31 -2.57 -21.34
CA MET A 1 8.83 -2.47 -21.38
C MET A 1 8.31 -1.17 -21.97
N ASN A 2 8.81 0.01 -21.60
CA ASN A 2 8.27 1.29 -22.08
C ASN A 2 9.15 1.99 -23.14
N ASP A 3 10.22 1.36 -23.61
CA ASP A 3 11.15 1.97 -24.56
C ASP A 3 10.43 2.31 -25.87
N GLY A 4 10.65 3.53 -26.39
CA GLY A 4 9.97 4.04 -27.58
C GLY A 4 8.50 4.47 -27.39
N THR A 5 7.95 4.40 -26.17
CA THR A 5 6.60 4.90 -25.86
C THR A 5 6.66 6.30 -25.24
N PHE A 6 5.51 6.99 -25.16
CA PHE A 6 5.38 8.25 -24.40
C PHE A 6 5.75 8.11 -22.90
N ARG A 7 5.81 6.88 -22.38
CA ARG A 7 6.23 6.58 -21.00
C ARG A 7 7.67 6.04 -20.92
N GLY A 8 8.41 6.04 -22.03
CA GLY A 8 9.82 5.66 -22.08
C GLY A 8 10.69 6.66 -21.34
N GLY A 9 11.63 6.19 -20.51
CA GLY A 9 12.52 7.06 -19.74
C GLY A 9 11.85 7.82 -18.58
N ALA A 10 10.63 7.45 -18.19
CA ALA A 10 9.97 8.07 -17.02
C ALA A 10 10.78 7.78 -15.74
N GLN A 11 11.10 8.85 -15.00
CA GLN A 11 11.79 8.76 -13.70
C GLN A 11 10.84 8.44 -12.55
N ALA A 12 9.54 8.74 -12.72
CA ALA A 12 8.50 8.48 -11.74
C ALA A 12 7.14 8.31 -12.43
N PHE A 13 6.14 7.83 -11.68
CA PHE A 13 4.76 7.74 -12.11
C PHE A 13 3.81 8.18 -10.99
N ARG A 14 2.64 8.72 -11.36
CA ARG A 14 1.59 9.10 -10.39
C ARG A 14 0.85 7.87 -9.88
N LEU A 15 0.33 7.92 -8.65
CA LEU A 15 -0.36 6.79 -8.02
C LEU A 15 -1.61 6.33 -8.79
N ASP A 16 -2.29 7.21 -9.54
CA ASP A 16 -3.38 6.79 -10.45
C ASP A 16 -2.96 5.67 -11.43
N THR A 17 -1.66 5.58 -11.74
CA THR A 17 -1.12 4.57 -12.65
C THR A 17 -1.15 3.17 -12.02
N LEU A 18 -1.13 3.07 -10.68
CA LEU A 18 -1.25 1.79 -9.98
C LEU A 18 -2.57 1.08 -10.31
N LEU A 19 -3.65 1.85 -10.49
CA LEU A 19 -4.96 1.33 -10.85
C LEU A 19 -5.00 0.71 -12.25
N LYS A 20 -4.00 1.00 -13.09
CA LYS A 20 -3.90 0.54 -14.48
C LYS A 20 -3.05 -0.71 -14.65
N LEU A 21 -2.39 -1.19 -13.59
CA LEU A 21 -1.54 -2.37 -13.65
C LEU A 21 -2.34 -3.66 -13.94
N SER A 22 -3.63 -3.67 -13.61
CA SER A 22 -4.56 -4.74 -13.93
C SER A 22 -5.06 -4.70 -15.38
N ASP A 23 -4.96 -3.56 -16.07
CA ASP A 23 -5.43 -3.39 -17.45
C ASP A 23 -4.46 -3.97 -18.48
N VAL A 24 -3.16 -3.96 -18.16
CA VAL A 24 -2.12 -4.50 -19.04
C VAL A 24 -2.06 -6.01 -18.86
N LYS A 25 -2.40 -6.75 -19.91
CA LYS A 25 -2.40 -8.22 -19.91
C LYS A 25 -1.25 -8.78 -20.73
N GLY A 26 -0.78 -9.96 -20.34
CA GLY A 26 0.19 -10.75 -21.09
C GLY A 26 -0.41 -11.36 -22.36
N THR A 27 0.42 -12.08 -23.10
CA THR A 27 0.04 -12.80 -24.34
C THR A 27 -1.07 -13.84 -24.13
N ASP A 28 -1.24 -14.33 -22.91
CA ASP A 28 -2.30 -15.26 -22.53
C ASP A 28 -3.68 -14.61 -22.37
N GLY A 29 -3.75 -13.27 -22.38
CA GLY A 29 -4.97 -12.49 -22.15
C GLY A 29 -5.59 -12.65 -20.75
N LYS A 30 -4.91 -13.35 -19.83
CA LYS A 30 -5.40 -13.71 -18.50
C LYS A 30 -4.54 -13.09 -17.40
N THR A 31 -3.22 -13.23 -17.49
CA THR A 31 -2.29 -12.74 -16.48
C THR A 31 -2.02 -11.25 -16.69
N THR A 32 -2.23 -10.44 -15.65
CA THR A 32 -2.01 -8.98 -15.74
C THR A 32 -0.60 -8.60 -15.31
N LEU A 33 -0.17 -7.37 -15.62
CA LEU A 33 1.10 -6.83 -15.14
C LEU A 33 1.14 -6.80 -13.61
N LEU A 34 0.01 -6.52 -12.95
CA LEU A 34 -0.10 -6.60 -11.49
C LEU A 34 0.21 -8.02 -10.96
N HIS A 35 -0.26 -9.08 -11.62
CA HIS A 35 0.09 -10.45 -11.24
C HIS A 35 1.59 -10.70 -11.28
N PHE A 36 2.24 -10.26 -12.35
CA PHE A 36 3.68 -10.41 -12.51
C PHE A 36 4.45 -9.66 -11.41
N VAL A 37 4.08 -8.40 -11.15
CA VAL A 37 4.70 -7.59 -10.09
C VAL A 37 4.53 -8.25 -8.72
N VAL A 38 3.33 -8.75 -8.42
CA VAL A 38 3.06 -9.45 -7.15
C VAL A 38 3.90 -10.71 -7.00
N GLN A 39 4.01 -11.54 -8.04
CA GLN A 39 4.86 -12.73 -8.01
C GLN A 39 6.33 -12.39 -7.79
N GLU A 40 6.82 -11.32 -8.42
CA GLU A 40 8.22 -10.89 -8.29
C GLU A 40 8.52 -10.30 -6.90
N ILE A 41 7.55 -9.59 -6.31
CA ILE A 41 7.64 -9.14 -4.91
C ILE A 41 7.64 -10.36 -3.98
N ILE A 42 6.71 -11.30 -4.14
CA ILE A 42 6.66 -12.52 -3.33
C ILE A 42 8.00 -13.26 -3.37
N ARG A 43 8.61 -13.38 -4.55
CA ARG A 43 9.91 -14.03 -4.73
C ARG A 43 11.03 -13.30 -3.98
N SER A 44 11.15 -11.99 -4.17
CA SER A 44 12.23 -11.19 -3.57
C SER A 44 12.06 -11.01 -2.05
N GLU A 45 10.84 -10.72 -1.60
CA GLU A 45 10.47 -10.62 -0.19
C GLU A 45 10.57 -11.94 0.56
N GLY A 46 10.21 -13.05 -0.09
CA GLY A 46 10.32 -14.39 0.46
C GLY A 46 11.76 -14.75 0.81
N VAL A 47 12.70 -14.50 -0.11
CA VAL A 47 14.14 -14.71 0.14
C VAL A 47 14.62 -13.79 1.27
N ARG A 48 14.28 -12.49 1.21
CA ARG A 48 14.73 -11.53 2.23
C ARG A 48 14.24 -11.89 3.63
N ALA A 49 12.96 -12.19 3.77
CA ALA A 49 12.35 -12.53 5.05
C ALA A 49 12.92 -13.85 5.62
N ALA A 50 13.29 -14.80 4.76
CA ALA A 50 13.92 -16.03 5.20
C ALA A 50 15.37 -15.82 5.64
N CYS A 51 16.13 -14.95 4.97
CA CYS A 51 17.46 -14.53 5.44
C CYS A 51 17.36 -13.89 6.84
N LEU A 52 16.44 -12.94 7.03
CA LEU A 52 16.21 -12.31 8.34
C LEU A 52 15.85 -13.31 9.44
N ALA A 53 15.05 -14.33 9.11
CA ALA A 53 14.68 -15.38 10.06
C ALA A 53 15.87 -16.27 10.46
N ARG A 54 16.86 -16.46 9.58
CA ARG A 54 18.09 -17.22 9.86
C ARG A 54 19.07 -16.41 10.71
N ASP A 55 19.16 -15.10 10.47
CA ASP A 55 20.04 -14.19 11.21
C ASP A 55 19.54 -13.96 12.65
N ASN A 56 18.23 -13.88 12.86
CA ASN A 56 17.64 -13.79 14.20
C ASN A 56 17.72 -15.11 15.00
N GLY A 57 18.10 -16.22 14.37
CA GLY A 57 18.14 -17.55 14.96
C GLY A 57 19.55 -18.11 15.21
N SER A 58 20.62 -17.37 14.92
CA SER A 58 21.99 -17.91 14.98
C SER A 58 22.96 -17.02 15.76
N THR A 59 23.20 -17.41 17.01
CA THR A 59 24.51 -17.21 17.65
C THR A 59 25.41 -18.39 17.26
N SER A 60 26.42 -18.15 16.42
CA SER A 60 27.38 -19.13 15.84
C SER A 60 26.76 -20.15 14.87
N SER A 61 27.38 -20.58 13.78
CA SER A 61 28.80 -20.84 13.57
C SER A 61 29.23 -20.62 12.11
N LEU A 62 30.45 -20.10 11.97
CA LEU A 62 31.33 -20.27 10.83
C LEU A 62 31.52 -21.78 10.57
N MET A 63 31.20 -22.29 9.37
CA MET A 63 31.95 -23.34 8.63
C MET A 63 31.26 -23.72 7.30
N THR A 64 31.95 -23.38 6.22
CA THR A 64 32.17 -24.07 4.92
C THR A 64 31.32 -25.27 4.47
N SER A 65 30.97 -25.21 3.17
CA SER A 65 30.89 -26.26 2.14
C SER A 65 29.88 -27.42 2.27
N GLY A 66 29.05 -27.57 1.24
CA GLY A 66 28.40 -28.85 0.93
C GLY A 66 27.18 -28.72 0.04
N LEU A 67 27.39 -28.53 -1.27
CA LEU A 67 26.38 -28.76 -2.31
C LEU A 67 25.87 -30.20 -2.20
N ASN A 68 24.62 -30.39 -1.77
CA ASN A 68 23.87 -31.62 -2.01
C ASN A 68 22.44 -31.22 -2.37
N SER A 69 22.17 -31.19 -3.67
CA SER A 69 20.83 -31.05 -4.22
C SER A 69 20.01 -32.29 -3.88
N ASP A 70 19.13 -32.18 -2.88
CA ASP A 70 17.98 -33.06 -2.73
C ASP A 70 16.78 -32.38 -3.40
N GLU A 71 16.35 -32.91 -4.55
CA GLU A 71 15.23 -32.38 -5.35
C GLU A 71 13.88 -32.38 -4.61
N GLY A 72 13.79 -33.05 -3.45
CA GLY A 72 12.66 -32.91 -2.51
C GLY A 72 12.66 -31.59 -1.73
N SER A 73 13.84 -31.08 -1.35
CA SER A 73 14.00 -29.86 -0.53
C SER A 73 13.83 -28.56 -1.31
N ALA A 74 14.13 -28.54 -2.61
CA ALA A 74 14.02 -27.34 -3.44
C ALA A 74 12.55 -26.90 -3.64
N ARG A 75 11.63 -27.87 -3.68
CA ARG A 75 10.19 -27.62 -3.81
C ARG A 75 9.59 -27.11 -2.49
N GLU A 76 10.01 -27.71 -1.37
CA GLU A 76 9.63 -27.28 -0.02
C GLU A 76 10.20 -25.88 0.31
N SER A 77 11.42 -25.59 -0.14
CA SER A 77 12.08 -24.30 -0.02
C SER A 77 11.42 -23.22 -0.88
N GLY A 78 11.05 -23.55 -2.13
CA GLY A 78 10.29 -22.66 -3.01
C GLY A 78 8.91 -22.30 -2.48
N ASP A 79 8.16 -23.29 -1.98
CA ASP A 79 6.85 -23.09 -1.35
C ASP A 79 6.97 -22.30 -0.03
N TYR A 80 8.05 -22.53 0.74
CA TYR A 80 8.35 -21.78 1.96
C TYR A 80 8.62 -20.30 1.67
N TYR A 81 9.54 -19.96 0.75
CA TYR A 81 9.81 -18.57 0.37
C TYR A 81 8.57 -17.89 -0.20
N CYS A 82 7.80 -18.60 -1.04
CA CYS A 82 6.55 -18.08 -1.60
C CYS A 82 5.54 -17.75 -0.50
N SER A 83 5.37 -18.64 0.48
CA SER A 83 4.46 -18.41 1.62
C SER A 83 4.88 -17.20 2.46
N LEU A 84 6.19 -16.99 2.63
CA LEU A 84 6.73 -15.91 3.45
C LEU A 84 6.61 -14.56 2.74
N GLY A 85 6.96 -14.49 1.45
CA GLY A 85 6.76 -13.29 0.64
C GLY A 85 5.28 -12.92 0.50
N LEU A 86 4.41 -13.94 0.37
CA LEU A 86 2.97 -13.73 0.33
C LEU A 86 2.42 -13.22 1.67
N LYS A 87 3.00 -13.65 2.80
CA LYS A 87 2.68 -13.10 4.13
C LYS A 87 3.05 -11.62 4.22
N VAL A 88 4.26 -11.25 3.78
CA VAL A 88 4.73 -9.85 3.79
C VAL A 88 3.81 -8.95 2.98
N ILE A 89 3.54 -9.30 1.71
CA ILE A 89 2.72 -8.46 0.84
C ILE A 89 1.26 -8.37 1.30
N SER A 90 0.71 -9.45 1.89
CA SER A 90 -0.63 -9.43 2.49
C SER A 90 -0.71 -8.58 3.77
N GLY A 91 0.43 -8.32 4.42
CA GLY A 91 0.52 -7.43 5.58
C GLY A 91 0.34 -5.96 5.23
N LEU A 92 0.66 -5.56 3.99
CA LEU A 92 0.58 -4.16 3.55
C LEU A 92 -0.84 -3.58 3.68
N SER A 93 -1.87 -4.38 3.41
CA SER A 93 -3.27 -3.97 3.56
C SER A 93 -3.63 -3.63 5.01
N ASN A 94 -2.96 -4.26 5.99
CA ASN A 94 -3.14 -3.98 7.42
C ASN A 94 -2.36 -2.75 7.86
N GLU A 95 -1.10 -2.61 7.43
CA GLU A 95 -0.26 -1.44 7.73
C GLU A 95 -0.89 -0.13 7.24
N LEU A 96 -1.54 -0.18 6.07
CA LEU A 96 -2.27 0.94 5.49
C LEU A 96 -3.75 0.97 5.89
N GLY A 97 -4.12 0.39 7.04
CA GLY A 97 -5.50 0.37 7.53
C GLY A 97 -6.10 1.77 7.73
N ASN A 98 -5.30 2.74 8.20
CA ASN A 98 -5.75 4.13 8.37
C ASN A 98 -6.02 4.83 7.03
N VAL A 99 -5.30 4.47 5.97
CA VAL A 99 -5.55 4.98 4.61
C VAL A 99 -6.91 4.51 4.11
N LYS A 100 -7.27 3.24 4.36
CA LYS A 100 -8.59 2.71 4.00
C LYS A 100 -9.72 3.44 4.72
N LYS A 101 -9.53 3.78 6.00
CA LYS A 101 -10.49 4.59 6.77
C LYS A 101 -10.59 6.01 6.23
N ALA A 102 -9.46 6.67 5.98
CA ALA A 102 -9.41 8.03 5.45
C ALA A 102 -10.07 8.15 4.07
N ALA A 103 -9.95 7.12 3.23
CA ALA A 103 -10.62 7.05 1.92
C ALA A 103 -12.16 7.01 1.98
N GLY A 104 -12.73 6.70 3.15
CA GLY A 104 -14.18 6.71 3.38
C GLY A 104 -14.69 8.00 4.03
N LEU A 105 -13.82 8.97 4.32
CA LEU A 105 -14.20 10.24 4.91
C LEU A 105 -14.68 11.22 3.83
N ASP A 106 -15.66 12.03 4.18
CA ASP A 106 -16.12 13.16 3.38
C ASP A 106 -15.52 14.46 3.96
N ALA A 107 -14.49 14.99 3.29
CA ALA A 107 -13.80 16.20 3.71
C ALA A 107 -14.68 17.45 3.61
N ASP A 108 -15.59 17.49 2.64
CA ASP A 108 -16.47 18.64 2.43
C ASP A 108 -17.57 18.64 3.49
N ALA A 109 -18.15 17.48 3.80
CA ALA A 109 -19.09 17.34 4.91
C ALA A 109 -18.46 17.73 6.25
N LEU A 110 -17.21 17.30 6.52
CA LEU A 110 -16.49 17.69 7.74
C LEU A 110 -16.29 19.22 7.81
N THR A 111 -15.86 19.83 6.71
CA THR A 111 -15.71 21.28 6.59
C THR A 111 -17.02 22.00 6.90
N ASN A 112 -18.12 21.52 6.33
CA ASN A 112 -19.45 22.11 6.54
C ASN A 112 -19.90 22.03 8.00
N VAL A 113 -19.60 20.93 8.70
CA VAL A 113 -19.90 20.79 10.14
C VAL A 113 -19.12 21.80 10.97
N VAL A 114 -17.82 22.00 10.69
CA VAL A 114 -17.00 23.01 11.39
C VAL A 114 -17.53 24.42 11.17
N VAL A 115 -17.93 24.73 9.93
CA VAL A 115 -18.56 26.03 9.59
C VAL A 115 -19.90 26.20 10.29
N ASP A 116 -20.75 25.17 10.35
CA ASP A 116 -22.05 25.23 11.03
C ASP A 116 -21.88 25.44 12.54
N PHE A 117 -20.91 24.79 13.18
CA PHE A 117 -20.59 25.05 14.58
C PHE A 117 -20.19 26.50 14.83
N ALA A 118 -19.28 27.05 14.01
CA ALA A 118 -18.87 28.45 14.13
C ALA A 118 -20.05 29.42 13.95
N HIS A 119 -20.96 29.13 13.01
CA HIS A 119 -22.14 29.95 12.78
C HIS A 119 -23.16 29.87 13.93
N ARG A 120 -23.39 28.67 14.49
CA ARG A 120 -24.26 28.49 15.66
C ARG A 120 -23.69 29.16 16.90
N LEU A 121 -22.38 29.06 17.13
CA LEU A 121 -21.70 29.76 18.23
C LEU A 121 -21.90 31.27 18.13
N LEU A 122 -21.75 31.83 16.92
CA LEU A 122 -21.98 33.26 16.69
C LEU A 122 -23.41 33.67 17.04
N LYS A 123 -24.42 32.90 16.62
CA LYS A 123 -25.82 33.14 16.98
C LYS A 123 -26.05 33.08 18.49
N THR A 124 -25.47 32.09 19.17
CA THR A 124 -25.59 31.97 20.63
C THR A 124 -24.92 33.14 21.36
N LYS A 125 -23.76 33.61 20.88
CA LYS A 125 -23.10 34.82 21.39
C LYS A 125 -23.97 36.06 21.20
N GLU A 126 -24.59 36.22 20.04
CA GLU A 126 -25.48 37.35 19.78
C GLU A 126 -26.70 37.33 20.70
N PHE A 127 -27.33 36.17 20.88
CA PHE A 127 -28.44 35.99 21.82
C PHE A 127 -28.04 36.32 23.26
N LEU A 128 -26.88 35.83 23.72
CA LEU A 128 -26.37 36.11 25.05
C LEU A 128 -26.13 37.62 25.27
N ASN A 129 -25.58 38.30 24.27
CA ASN A 129 -25.23 39.72 24.36
C ASN A 129 -26.42 40.68 24.19
N LYS A 130 -27.41 40.32 23.38
CA LYS A 130 -28.55 41.19 23.05
C LYS A 130 -29.76 40.94 23.95
N ASP A 131 -30.16 39.68 24.09
CA ASP A 131 -31.45 39.35 24.71
C ASP A 131 -31.28 39.11 26.22
N MET A 132 -30.26 38.36 26.60
CA MET A 132 -30.05 37.98 28.01
C MET A 132 -29.45 39.08 28.87
N ARG A 133 -28.57 39.90 28.28
CA ARG A 133 -27.90 40.99 29.00
C ARG A 133 -28.85 42.11 29.48
N ILE A 134 -30.04 42.20 28.89
CA ILE A 134 -31.07 43.19 29.24
C ILE A 134 -31.94 42.70 30.41
N LEU A 135 -32.08 41.38 30.59
CA LEU A 135 -33.09 40.77 31.44
C LEU A 135 -32.64 40.54 32.89
N ASP A 136 -31.46 39.95 33.11
CA ASP A 136 -30.88 39.77 34.46
C ASP A 136 -29.44 39.18 34.36
N GLU A 137 -28.41 40.03 34.48
CA GLU A 137 -27.00 39.61 34.41
C GLU A 137 -26.60 38.62 35.52
N ASP A 138 -27.40 38.49 36.59
CA ASP A 138 -27.08 37.64 37.74
C ASP A 138 -27.80 36.27 37.76
N SER A 139 -28.53 35.95 36.70
CA SER A 139 -29.22 34.66 36.60
C SER A 139 -28.24 33.48 36.47
N GLY A 140 -28.52 32.37 37.14
CA GLY A 140 -27.71 31.14 37.04
C GLY A 140 -27.65 30.57 35.61
N PHE A 141 -28.68 30.81 34.81
CA PHE A 141 -28.69 30.46 33.39
C PHE A 141 -27.71 31.31 32.58
N TYR A 142 -27.68 32.63 32.79
CA TYR A 142 -26.72 33.52 32.11
C TYR A 142 -25.28 33.09 32.37
N ARG A 143 -24.92 32.82 33.64
CA ARG A 143 -23.58 32.35 34.01
C ARG A 143 -23.22 31.01 33.34
N SER A 144 -24.16 30.07 33.32
CA SER A 144 -23.96 28.75 32.71
C SER A 144 -23.81 28.85 31.19
N LEU A 145 -24.64 29.66 30.53
CA LEU A 145 -24.59 29.86 29.08
C LEU A 145 -23.33 30.63 28.66
N THR A 146 -22.89 31.59 29.46
CA THR A 146 -21.62 32.32 29.25
C THR A 146 -20.44 31.36 29.28
N SER A 147 -20.34 30.55 30.34
CA SER A 147 -19.29 29.53 30.45
C SER A 147 -19.35 28.53 29.29
N PHE A 148 -20.54 28.06 28.91
CA PHE A 148 -20.70 27.17 27.76
C PHE A 148 -20.17 27.80 26.45
N VAL A 149 -20.51 29.06 26.19
CA VAL A 149 -20.08 29.78 24.98
C VAL A 149 -18.56 29.96 24.95
N GLU A 150 -17.94 30.28 26.08
CA GLU A 150 -16.48 30.41 26.20
C GLU A 150 -15.76 29.09 25.88
N HIS A 151 -16.25 27.97 26.43
CA HIS A 151 -15.68 26.64 26.15
C HIS A 151 -15.90 26.23 24.70
N ALA A 152 -17.12 26.41 24.18
CA ALA A 152 -17.45 26.09 22.80
C ALA A 152 -16.62 26.92 21.81
N GLU A 153 -16.31 28.17 22.12
CA GLU A 153 -15.43 29.00 21.29
C GLU A 153 -14.01 28.44 21.21
N ALA A 154 -13.44 28.01 22.34
CA ALA A 154 -12.12 27.40 22.36
C ALA A 154 -12.11 26.10 21.52
N ASP A 155 -13.09 25.22 21.71
CA ASP A 155 -13.20 23.95 20.99
C ASP A 155 -13.41 24.15 19.49
N ILE A 156 -14.30 25.06 19.08
CA ILE A 156 -14.58 25.34 17.66
C ILE A 156 -13.36 25.98 16.98
N THR A 157 -12.65 26.87 17.68
CA THR A 157 -11.41 27.47 17.17
C THR A 157 -10.35 26.39 16.95
N PHE A 158 -10.15 25.50 17.92
CA PHE A 158 -9.26 24.35 17.81
C PHE A 158 -9.62 23.45 16.61
N LEU A 159 -10.91 23.08 16.47
CA LEU A 159 -11.36 22.25 15.35
C LEU A 159 -11.06 22.90 14.00
N ARG A 160 -11.25 24.22 13.88
CA ARG A 160 -10.98 24.97 12.65
C ARG A 160 -9.49 25.01 12.30
N GLU A 161 -8.64 25.17 13.31
CA GLU A 161 -7.18 25.15 13.12
C GLU A 161 -6.69 23.75 12.72
N GLU A 162 -7.19 22.71 13.38
CA GLU A 162 -6.86 21.32 13.06
C GLU A 162 -7.34 20.91 11.66
N GLU A 163 -8.54 21.32 11.26
CA GLU A 163 -9.05 21.09 9.91
C GLU A 163 -8.11 21.70 8.86
N LYS A 164 -7.67 22.95 9.07
CA LYS A 164 -6.72 23.64 8.19
C LYS A 164 -5.37 22.92 8.15
N ARG A 165 -4.86 22.48 9.31
CA ARG A 165 -3.60 21.73 9.42
C ARG A 165 -3.68 20.41 8.66
N ILE A 166 -4.76 19.64 8.85
CA ILE A 166 -4.99 18.35 8.19
C ILE A 166 -5.10 18.56 6.67
N LYS A 167 -5.88 19.54 6.20
CA LYS A 167 -5.99 19.87 4.76
C LYS A 167 -4.62 20.20 4.15
N SER A 168 -3.80 20.98 4.85
CA SER A 168 -2.44 21.29 4.39
C SER A 168 -1.55 20.04 4.31
N LEU A 169 -1.66 19.14 5.28
CA LEU A 169 -0.89 17.89 5.29
C LEU A 169 -1.29 17.00 4.11
N VAL A 170 -2.60 16.80 3.89
CA VAL A 170 -3.13 16.04 2.76
C VAL A 170 -2.65 16.62 1.43
N LYS A 171 -2.67 17.95 1.29
CA LYS A 171 -2.16 18.63 0.09
C LYS A 171 -0.66 18.39 -0.11
N SER A 172 0.15 18.49 0.94
CA SER A 172 1.59 18.23 0.88
C SER A 172 1.89 16.78 0.45
N THR A 173 1.20 15.81 1.05
CA THR A 173 1.33 14.39 0.69
C THR A 173 0.89 14.14 -0.75
N THR A 174 -0.21 14.75 -1.20
CA THR A 174 -0.66 14.64 -2.59
C THR A 174 0.37 15.21 -3.56
N ASN A 175 0.93 16.38 -3.25
CA ASN A 175 1.97 17.00 -4.08
C ASN A 175 3.24 16.13 -4.18
N TYR A 176 3.60 15.41 -3.11
CA TYR A 176 4.74 14.50 -3.14
C TYR A 176 4.56 13.36 -4.17
N PHE A 177 3.37 12.77 -4.26
CA PHE A 177 3.11 11.64 -5.15
C PHE A 177 2.64 12.03 -6.56
N HIS A 178 1.93 13.15 -6.72
CA HIS A 178 1.32 13.56 -7.99
C HIS A 178 2.03 14.75 -8.66
N GLY A 179 2.99 15.39 -7.97
CA GLY A 179 3.54 16.66 -8.38
C GLY A 179 2.56 17.82 -8.16
N ASN A 180 3.05 19.05 -8.21
CA ASN A 180 2.22 20.24 -7.99
C ASN A 180 1.35 20.52 -9.24
N ALA A 181 0.20 19.87 -9.33
CA ALA A 181 -0.75 20.02 -10.45
C ALA A 181 -1.70 21.22 -10.30
N GLY A 182 -1.56 22.02 -9.24
CA GLY A 182 -2.40 23.19 -8.95
C GLY A 182 -3.86 22.89 -8.59
N ARG A 183 -4.30 21.63 -8.63
CA ARG A 183 -5.65 21.21 -8.24
C ARG A 183 -5.65 20.66 -6.83
N ASP A 184 -6.66 21.03 -6.05
CA ASP A 184 -6.92 20.39 -4.76
C ASP A 184 -7.62 19.04 -5.03
N GLU A 185 -6.89 17.95 -4.84
CA GLU A 185 -7.41 16.59 -5.03
C GLU A 185 -8.03 16.02 -3.74
N GLY A 186 -8.02 16.79 -2.64
CA GLY A 186 -8.60 16.40 -1.37
C GLY A 186 -8.16 15.01 -0.91
N LEU A 187 -9.13 14.16 -0.55
CA LEU A 187 -8.86 12.81 -0.06
C LEU A 187 -8.70 11.75 -1.17
N ARG A 188 -8.69 12.16 -2.45
CA ARG A 188 -8.63 11.22 -3.59
C ARG A 188 -7.39 10.33 -3.57
N LEU A 189 -6.28 10.82 -3.04
CA LEU A 189 -5.07 10.03 -2.83
C LEU A 189 -5.34 8.74 -2.04
N PHE A 190 -6.10 8.85 -0.95
CA PHE A 190 -6.43 7.71 -0.09
C PHE A 190 -7.34 6.71 -0.81
N VAL A 191 -8.27 7.21 -1.64
CA VAL A 191 -9.15 6.37 -2.47
C VAL A 191 -8.35 5.53 -3.46
N ILE A 192 -7.39 6.13 -4.15
CA ILE A 192 -6.50 5.44 -5.09
C ILE A 192 -5.73 4.32 -4.40
N VAL A 193 -5.12 4.62 -3.23
CA VAL A 193 -4.35 3.63 -2.48
C VAL A 193 -5.26 2.51 -1.94
N ARG A 194 -6.44 2.84 -1.41
CA ARG A 194 -7.43 1.84 -0.95
C ARG A 194 -7.82 0.89 -2.09
N ASP A 195 -8.14 1.42 -3.27
CA ASP A 195 -8.59 0.63 -4.41
C ASP A 195 -7.45 -0.25 -4.95
N PHE A 196 -6.23 0.28 -5.00
CA PHE A 196 -5.05 -0.50 -5.33
C PHE A 196 -4.82 -1.64 -4.33
N LEU A 197 -4.93 -1.39 -3.03
CA LEU A 197 -4.82 -2.45 -2.00
C LEU A 197 -5.89 -3.53 -2.19
N GLY A 198 -7.11 -3.16 -2.55
CA GLY A 198 -8.16 -4.13 -2.88
C GLY A 198 -7.82 -5.00 -4.10
N MET A 199 -7.24 -4.41 -5.14
CA MET A 199 -6.74 -5.18 -6.29
C MET A 199 -5.56 -6.08 -5.91
N LEU A 200 -4.64 -5.58 -5.09
CA LEU A 200 -3.49 -6.33 -4.60
C LEU A 200 -3.93 -7.56 -3.79
N ASP A 201 -4.87 -7.38 -2.87
CA ASP A 201 -5.43 -8.46 -2.04
C ASP A 201 -6.09 -9.54 -2.92
N LYS A 202 -6.81 -9.13 -3.97
CA LYS A 202 -7.39 -10.05 -4.96
C LYS A 202 -6.32 -10.87 -5.68
N VAL A 203 -5.28 -10.22 -6.20
CA VAL A 203 -4.19 -10.91 -6.91
C VAL A 203 -3.41 -11.84 -5.96
N CYS A 204 -3.17 -11.44 -4.71
CA CYS A 204 -2.52 -12.30 -3.72
C CYS A 204 -3.34 -13.58 -3.45
N LYS A 205 -4.68 -13.48 -3.44
CA LYS A 205 -5.57 -14.64 -3.32
C LYS A 205 -5.48 -15.54 -4.56
N GLU A 206 -5.53 -14.98 -5.75
CA GLU A 206 -5.41 -15.72 -7.02
C GLU A 206 -4.06 -16.46 -7.11
N VAL A 207 -2.96 -15.81 -6.73
CA VAL A 207 -1.62 -16.44 -6.67
C VAL A 207 -1.61 -17.61 -5.68
N ARG A 208 -2.18 -17.44 -4.48
CA ARG A 208 -2.28 -18.50 -3.48
C ARG A 208 -3.10 -19.70 -3.97
N GLU A 209 -4.17 -19.47 -4.72
CA GLU A 209 -5.03 -20.52 -5.27
C GLU A 209 -4.40 -21.24 -6.47
N SER A 210 -3.56 -20.54 -7.24
CA SER A 210 -2.81 -21.11 -8.37
C SER A 210 -1.57 -21.91 -7.96
N ALA A 211 -1.08 -21.75 -6.73
CA ALA A 211 -0.01 -22.58 -6.20
C ALA A 211 -0.51 -24.03 -6.06
N PRO A 212 0.20 -25.03 -6.62
CA PRO A 212 -0.26 -26.41 -6.60
C PRO A 212 -0.37 -26.91 -5.16
N LYS A 213 -1.59 -27.04 -4.66
CA LYS A 213 -1.86 -27.79 -3.42
C LYS A 213 -1.32 -29.19 -3.65
N ALA A 214 -0.41 -29.64 -2.79
CA ALA A 214 0.13 -30.99 -2.80
C ALA A 214 -1.02 -32.03 -2.72
N SER A 215 -1.50 -32.47 -3.89
CA SER A 215 -2.40 -33.61 -4.00
C SER A 215 -1.57 -34.85 -3.73
N LYS A 216 -1.85 -35.50 -2.60
CA LYS A 216 -1.33 -36.81 -2.25
C LYS A 216 -1.75 -37.84 -3.32
N THR A 217 -0.84 -38.80 -3.59
CA THR A 217 -0.99 -40.12 -4.28
C THR A 217 -0.49 -40.20 -5.75
N PRO A 218 -0.13 -41.40 -6.25
CA PRO A 218 1.17 -42.06 -6.02
C PRO A 218 1.96 -42.34 -7.33
N ASN A 219 3.24 -42.66 -7.17
CA ASN A 219 4.23 -43.06 -8.18
C ASN A 219 3.69 -43.82 -9.41
N VAL A 220 3.93 -43.27 -10.60
CA VAL A 220 4.32 -44.05 -11.77
C VAL A 220 5.49 -43.34 -12.45
N ARG A 221 6.63 -44.02 -12.50
CA ARG A 221 7.85 -43.58 -13.19
C ARG A 221 7.60 -43.65 -14.69
N ASP A 222 7.83 -42.57 -15.41
CA ASP A 222 8.13 -42.63 -16.83
C ASP A 222 9.25 -41.65 -17.16
N ASN A 223 10.35 -42.20 -17.69
CA ASN A 223 11.56 -41.47 -18.05
C ASN A 223 11.38 -40.87 -19.44
N SER A 224 11.49 -39.54 -19.57
CA SER A 224 11.77 -38.88 -20.84
C SER A 224 12.71 -37.68 -20.65
N PRO A 225 13.63 -37.41 -21.59
CA PRO A 225 14.69 -36.41 -21.39
C PRO A 225 14.13 -34.99 -21.42
N MET A 226 14.65 -34.17 -20.50
CA MET A 226 14.27 -32.78 -20.26
C MET A 226 14.29 -31.90 -21.52
N ALA A 227 13.11 -31.44 -21.95
CA ALA A 227 13.00 -30.16 -22.61
C ALA A 227 12.99 -29.07 -21.53
N HIS A 228 13.89 -28.10 -21.63
CA HIS A 228 13.85 -26.86 -20.85
C HIS A 228 12.45 -26.26 -20.99
N VAL A 229 11.63 -26.35 -19.94
CA VAL A 229 10.31 -25.67 -19.91
C VAL A 229 10.61 -24.18 -20.01
N PRO A 230 10.16 -23.49 -21.07
CA PRO A 230 10.38 -22.06 -21.18
C PRO A 230 9.72 -21.40 -19.99
N ASP A 231 10.50 -20.58 -19.30
CA ASP A 231 10.04 -19.78 -18.19
C ASP A 231 8.79 -18.98 -18.60
N PRO A 232 7.63 -19.13 -17.90
CA PRO A 232 6.40 -18.43 -18.24
C PRO A 232 6.58 -16.91 -18.34
N ARG A 233 7.60 -16.37 -17.65
CA ARG A 233 8.01 -14.96 -17.71
C ARG A 233 8.41 -14.50 -19.12
N GLN A 234 9.03 -15.39 -19.90
CA GLN A 234 9.50 -15.08 -21.27
C GLN A 234 8.36 -15.07 -22.29
N LEU A 235 7.27 -15.77 -22.01
CA LEU A 235 6.11 -15.89 -22.90
C LEU A 235 5.07 -14.81 -22.64
N LEU A 236 4.85 -14.44 -21.38
CA LEU A 236 3.77 -13.52 -20.99
C LEU A 236 4.09 -12.05 -21.29
N PHE A 237 5.33 -11.63 -21.02
CA PHE A 237 5.78 -10.25 -21.26
C PHE A 237 7.15 -10.24 -21.97
N PRO A 238 7.19 -10.36 -23.31
CA PRO A 238 8.44 -10.43 -24.07
C PRO A 238 9.41 -9.26 -23.80
N ALA A 239 8.89 -8.08 -23.44
CA ALA A 239 9.67 -6.89 -23.14
C ALA A 239 10.40 -6.89 -21.76
N ILE A 240 10.33 -8.00 -21.01
CA ILE A 240 11.02 -8.23 -19.73
C ILE A 240 12.20 -9.22 -19.90
N ARG A 241 12.34 -9.85 -21.07
CA ARG A 241 13.24 -10.97 -21.34
C ARG A 241 14.73 -10.69 -21.09
N ASP A 242 15.18 -9.45 -21.27
CA ASP A 242 16.62 -9.11 -21.36
C ASP A 242 17.20 -8.36 -20.13
N ARG A 243 16.48 -8.30 -18.98
CA ARG A 243 16.91 -7.49 -17.81
C ARG A 243 17.48 -8.29 -16.62
N ARG A 244 17.97 -9.52 -16.81
CA ARG A 244 18.82 -10.13 -15.78
C ARG A 244 20.14 -9.38 -15.72
N VAL A 245 20.31 -8.54 -14.70
CA VAL A 245 21.63 -8.15 -14.22
C VAL A 245 22.26 -9.41 -13.65
N GLU A 246 23.17 -10.00 -14.42
CA GLU A 246 24.08 -11.01 -13.92
C GLU A 246 24.93 -10.34 -12.83
N TYR A 247 24.65 -10.65 -11.57
CA TYR A 247 25.65 -10.52 -10.52
C TYR A 247 26.70 -11.61 -10.78
N SER A 248 27.54 -11.41 -11.79
CA SER A 248 28.77 -12.16 -11.95
C SER A 248 29.75 -11.60 -10.93
N SER A 249 29.88 -12.32 -9.81
CA SER A 249 30.96 -12.14 -8.86
C SER A 249 32.27 -12.47 -9.58
N SER A 250 33.03 -11.44 -9.94
CA SER A 250 34.41 -11.59 -10.43
C SER A 250 35.29 -11.78 -9.20
N ASP A 251 35.69 -13.02 -8.92
CA ASP A 251 36.81 -13.33 -8.04
C ASP A 251 38.08 -13.28 -8.91
N ASP A 252 38.84 -12.20 -8.78
CA ASP A 252 40.20 -12.12 -9.31
C ASP A 252 41.17 -12.57 -8.21
N GLU A 253 41.59 -13.83 -8.28
CA GLU A 253 42.77 -14.37 -7.61
C GLU A 253 43.97 -14.15 -8.55
N GLU A 254 44.95 -13.35 -8.13
CA GLU A 254 46.27 -13.35 -8.77
C GLU A 254 47.40 -13.31 -7.73
N TYR A 255 48.43 -14.10 -8.05
CA TYR A 255 49.50 -14.68 -7.23
C TYR A 255 50.50 -13.70 -6.60
#